data_AF-A0A6M8B5M6-F1
#
_entry.id   AF-A0A6M8B5M6-F1
#
_cell.length_a   1.000
_cell.length_b   1.000
_cell.length_c   1.000
_cell.angle_alpha   90.00
_cell.angle_beta   90.00
_cell.angle_gamma   90.00
#
_symmetry.space_group_name_H-M   'P 1'
#
loop_
_entity.id
_entity.type
_entity.pdbx_description
1 polymer ?
#
loop_
_entity_poly.entity_id
_entity_poly.type
_entity_poly.pdbx_seq_one_letter_code
_entity_poly.pdbx_strand_id
1 'polypeptide(L)'
;MFLDRYRLHWRLLRAEINRVGAEVEQWSYEQLDRDAEDQPPIERQVEAVPVVLQVDRCDRLQNQNLCICINAKSKLLTWFGIKPPYRFFKRRDGSVYY
;
A
#
# COMPACT_ATOMS: atom_id res chain seq x y z
N MET A 1 11.05 -24.70 -7.39
CA MET A 1 9.70 -25.30 -7.17
C MET A 1 8.65 -24.19 -7.20
N PHE A 2 7.38 -24.42 -7.54
CA PHE A 2 6.35 -23.36 -7.61
C PHE A 2 6.26 -22.52 -6.31
N LEU A 3 6.45 -23.17 -5.16
CA LEU A 3 6.51 -22.54 -3.84
C LEU A 3 7.60 -21.45 -3.71
N ASP A 4 8.76 -21.67 -4.32
CA ASP A 4 9.88 -20.70 -4.28
C ASP A 4 9.53 -19.44 -5.06
N ARG A 5 8.82 -19.59 -6.21
CA ARG A 5 8.34 -18.45 -7.00
C ARG A 5 7.29 -17.64 -6.24
N TYR A 6 6.34 -18.31 -5.57
CA TYR A 6 5.36 -17.60 -4.74
C TYR A 6 6.02 -16.83 -3.59
N ARG A 7 6.99 -17.44 -2.90
CA ARG A 7 7.76 -16.78 -1.84
C ARG A 7 8.57 -15.61 -2.37
N LEU A 8 9.19 -15.76 -3.53
CA LEU A 8 9.95 -14.70 -4.19
C LEU A 8 9.03 -13.52 -4.54
N HIS A 9 7.94 -13.74 -5.28
CA HIS A 9 7.01 -12.67 -5.65
C HIS A 9 6.39 -12.00 -4.42
N TRP A 10 6.05 -12.77 -3.38
CA TRP A 10 5.56 -12.20 -2.12
C TRP A 10 6.61 -11.27 -1.50
N ARG A 11 7.87 -11.71 -1.41
CA ARG A 11 8.96 -10.91 -0.86
C ARG A 11 9.19 -9.63 -1.66
N LEU A 12 9.18 -9.73 -3.00
CA LEU A 12 9.38 -8.59 -3.88
C LEU A 12 8.24 -7.57 -3.77
N LEU A 13 6.99 -8.04 -3.84
CA LEU A 13 5.82 -7.20 -3.62
C LEU A 13 5.82 -6.57 -2.22
N ARG A 14 6.24 -7.32 -1.20
CA ARG A 14 6.32 -6.80 0.17
C ARG A 14 7.40 -5.72 0.30
N ALA A 15 8.55 -5.90 -0.33
CA ALA A 15 9.60 -4.89 -0.34
C ALA A 15 9.12 -3.61 -1.03
N GLU A 16 8.48 -3.75 -2.19
CA GLU A 16 8.00 -2.60 -2.96
C GLU A 16 6.85 -1.87 -2.25
N ILE A 17 5.90 -2.60 -1.66
CA ILE A 17 4.79 -1.96 -0.93
C ILE A 17 5.27 -1.28 0.35
N ASN A 18 6.28 -1.83 1.03
CA ASN A 18 6.88 -1.16 2.18
C ASN A 18 7.61 0.12 1.76
N ARG A 19 8.32 0.10 0.62
CA ARG A 19 9.01 1.28 0.08
C ARG A 19 8.01 2.40 -0.24
N VAL A 20 6.97 2.07 -1.01
CA VAL A 20 5.90 3.03 -1.34
C VAL A 20 5.10 3.43 -0.09
N GLY A 21 4.91 2.52 0.86
CA GLY A 21 4.32 2.84 2.16
C GLY A 21 5.07 3.94 2.88
N ALA A 22 6.39 3.82 2.99
CA ALA A 22 7.24 4.85 3.58
C ALA A 22 7.21 6.18 2.80
N GLU A 23 7.09 6.15 1.47
CA GLU A 23 6.91 7.36 0.64
C GLU A 23 5.56 8.04 0.94
N VAL A 24 4.47 7.26 0.99
CA VAL A 24 3.10 7.73 1.24
C VAL A 24 2.93 8.21 2.69
N GLU A 25 3.67 7.64 3.64
CA GLU A 25 3.74 8.14 5.01
C GLU A 25 4.24 9.57 5.10
N GLN A 26 4.99 10.08 4.11
CA GLN A 26 5.44 11.48 4.07
C GLN A 26 4.38 12.44 3.52
N TRP A 27 3.29 11.93 2.94
CA TRP A 27 2.20 12.79 2.47
C TRP A 27 1.53 13.50 3.64
N SER A 28 0.99 14.70 3.38
CA SER A 28 0.25 15.44 4.40
C SER A 28 -1.05 14.72 4.77
N TYR A 29 -1.61 15.08 5.91
CA TYR A 29 -2.92 14.56 6.33
C TYR A 29 -3.99 14.88 5.26
N GLU A 30 -4.00 16.09 4.72
CA GLU A 30 -4.98 16.57 3.73
C GLU A 30 -4.82 15.86 2.39
N GLN A 31 -3.60 15.54 1.97
CA GLN A 31 -3.36 14.75 0.75
C GLN A 31 -3.88 13.32 0.87
N LEU A 32 -3.93 12.79 2.10
CA LEU A 32 -4.43 11.45 2.38
C LEU A 32 -5.92 11.43 2.69
N ASP A 33 -6.52 12.54 3.13
CA ASP A 33 -7.92 12.64 3.51
C ASP A 33 -8.86 12.83 2.32
N ARG A 34 -8.84 11.87 1.40
CA ARG A 34 -9.72 11.80 0.23
C ARG A 34 -10.17 10.37 0.00
N ASP A 35 -11.28 10.22 -0.71
CA ASP A 35 -11.86 8.93 -1.02
C ASP A 35 -10.95 8.13 -1.95
N ALA A 36 -11.04 6.80 -1.91
CA ALA A 36 -10.17 5.90 -2.66
C ALA A 36 -10.13 6.19 -4.17
N GLU A 37 -11.27 6.62 -4.74
CA GLU A 37 -11.43 6.94 -6.16
C GLU A 37 -10.65 8.19 -6.58
N ASP A 38 -10.41 9.12 -5.64
CA ASP A 38 -9.64 10.35 -5.85
C ASP A 38 -8.16 10.19 -5.52
N GLN A 39 -7.75 9.03 -4.98
CA GLN A 39 -6.36 8.71 -4.71
C GLN A 39 -5.68 8.33 -6.05
N PRO A 40 -4.59 9.01 -6.43
CA PRO A 40 -3.89 8.70 -7.67
C PRO A 40 -3.30 7.29 -7.58
N PRO A 41 -3.45 6.46 -8.62
CA PRO A 41 -2.80 5.16 -8.66
C PRO A 41 -1.28 5.35 -8.70
N ILE A 42 -0.56 4.56 -7.91
CA ILE A 42 0.90 4.55 -7.92
C ILE A 42 1.36 3.36 -8.76
N GLU A 43 1.86 3.64 -9.96
CA GLU A 43 2.38 2.60 -10.85
C GLU A 43 3.85 2.30 -10.55
N ARG A 44 4.18 1.00 -10.52
CA ARG A 44 5.52 0.46 -10.31
C ARG A 44 5.75 -0.74 -11.22
N GLN A 45 7.03 -1.08 -11.43
CA GLN A 45 7.42 -2.31 -12.10
C GLN A 45 8.20 -3.20 -11.12
N VAL A 46 7.76 -4.46 -11.00
CA VAL A 46 8.44 -5.49 -10.20
C VAL A 46 8.75 -6.65 -11.15
N GLU A 47 10.03 -6.93 -11.39
CA GLU A 47 10.48 -7.95 -12.35
C GLU A 47 9.83 -7.79 -13.75
N ALA A 48 9.75 -6.56 -14.25
CA ALA A 48 9.08 -6.19 -15.51
C ALA A 48 7.56 -6.46 -15.54
N VAL A 49 6.95 -6.87 -14.42
CA VAL A 49 5.50 -6.98 -14.28
C VAL A 49 4.95 -5.67 -13.72
N PRO A 50 3.94 -5.07 -14.36
CA PRO A 50 3.29 -3.88 -13.82
C PRO A 50 2.57 -4.21 -12.51
N VAL A 51 2.75 -3.33 -11.53
CA VAL A 51 2.09 -3.35 -10.23
C VAL A 51 1.44 -1.99 -10.04
N VAL A 52 0.13 -1.97 -9.81
CA VAL A 52 -0.59 -0.76 -9.42
C VAL A 52 -0.82 -0.82 -7.92
N LEU A 53 -0.32 0.18 -7.20
CA LEU A 53 -0.50 0.34 -5.76
C LEU A 53 -1.60 1.37 -5.55
N GLN A 54 -2.69 0.92 -4.92
CA GLN A 54 -3.82 1.78 -4.57
C GLN A 54 -3.66 2.22 -3.12
N VAL A 55 -3.61 3.53 -2.90
CA VAL A 55 -3.74 4.13 -1.56
C VAL A 55 -5.22 4.31 -1.25
N ASP A 56 -5.63 4.03 -0.03
CA ASP A 56 -7.01 4.14 0.43
C ASP A 56 -7.06 4.69 1.85
N ARG A 57 -7.93 5.68 2.08
CA ARG A 57 -8.34 6.12 3.42
C ARG A 57 -9.47 5.20 3.88
N CYS A 58 -9.07 4.04 4.37
CA CYS A 58 -9.93 2.96 4.87
C CYS A 58 -10.93 3.41 5.94
N ASP A 59 -10.54 4.36 6.81
CA ASP A 59 -11.41 4.89 7.87
C ASP A 59 -10.92 6.26 8.37
N ARG A 60 -11.81 6.99 9.02
CA ARG A 60 -11.48 8.14 9.87
C ARG A 60 -11.94 7.82 11.29
N LEU A 61 -10.98 7.61 12.19
CA LEU A 61 -11.24 7.26 13.58
C LEU A 61 -11.96 8.39 14.33
N GLN A 62 -12.56 8.09 15.49
CA GLN A 62 -13.27 9.08 16.31
C GLN A 62 -12.40 10.30 16.68
N ASN A 63 -11.10 10.07 16.93
CA ASN A 63 -10.12 11.12 17.21
C ASN A 63 -9.62 11.86 15.94
N GLN A 64 -10.27 11.63 14.81
CA GLN A 64 -9.96 12.21 13.50
C GLN A 64 -8.63 11.74 12.90
N ASN A 65 -8.01 10.66 13.39
CA ASN A 65 -6.88 10.06 12.70
C ASN A 65 -7.35 9.27 11.48
N LEU A 66 -6.54 9.27 10.43
CA LEU A 66 -6.82 8.46 9.24
C LEU A 66 -6.25 7.06 9.41
N CYS A 67 -7.02 6.05 9.03
CA CYS A 67 -6.52 4.70 8.77
C CYS A 67 -6.21 4.61 7.27
N ILE A 68 -4.95 4.44 6.92
CA ILE A 68 -4.50 4.36 5.53
C ILE A 68 -4.08 2.92 5.20
N CYS A 69 -4.58 2.41 4.09
CA CYS A 69 -4.18 1.13 3.54
C CYS A 69 -3.59 1.31 2.14
N ILE A 70 -2.58 0.51 1.81
CA ILE A 70 -2.02 0.42 0.46
C ILE A 70 -2.12 -1.02 0.02
N ASN A 71 -2.72 -1.23 -1.14
CA ASN A 71 -2.97 -2.56 -1.71
C ASN A 71 -2.41 -2.66 -3.11
N ALA A 72 -1.77 -3.80 -3.42
CA ALA A 72 -1.20 -4.06 -4.73
C ALA A 72 -2.19 -4.81 -5.64
N LYS A 73 -2.38 -4.31 -6.86
CA LYS A 73 -3.00 -5.01 -7.99
C LYS A 73 -1.91 -5.41 -8.98
N SER A 74 -1.70 -6.71 -9.19
CA SER A 74 -0.66 -7.22 -10.10
C SER A 74 -0.96 -8.64 -10.58
N LYS A 75 -0.43 -8.98 -11.76
CA LYS A 75 -0.43 -10.34 -12.32
C LYS A 75 0.61 -11.27 -11.69
N LEU A 76 1.47 -10.77 -10.79
CA LEU A 76 2.41 -11.61 -10.06
C LEU A 76 1.68 -12.70 -9.25
N LEU A 77 2.09 -13.94 -9.48
CA LEU A 77 1.54 -15.10 -8.81
C LEU A 77 1.96 -15.09 -7.34
N THR A 78 1.00 -14.98 -6.44
CA THR A 78 1.17 -15.15 -4.98
C THR A 78 0.26 -16.27 -4.49
N TRP A 79 0.48 -16.72 -3.26
CA TRP A 79 -0.32 -17.80 -2.69
C TRP A 79 -1.80 -17.38 -2.62
N PHE A 80 -2.68 -18.17 -3.26
CA PHE A 80 -4.11 -17.88 -3.47
C PHE A 80 -4.41 -16.50 -4.08
N GLY A 81 -3.46 -15.88 -4.77
CA GLY A 81 -3.62 -14.55 -5.35
C GLY A 81 -3.56 -13.39 -4.34
N ILE A 82 -3.47 -13.68 -3.03
CA ILE A 82 -3.40 -12.68 -1.95
C ILE A 82 -2.13 -11.84 -2.08
N LYS A 83 -2.26 -10.52 -1.93
CA LYS A 83 -1.13 -9.59 -2.03
C LYS A 83 -0.83 -8.99 -0.65
N PRO A 84 0.44 -8.71 -0.32
CA PRO A 84 0.76 -8.09 0.96
C PRO A 84 0.13 -6.70 1.05
N PRO A 85 -0.56 -6.35 2.14
CA PRO A 85 -1.00 -4.99 2.40
C PRO A 85 0.08 -4.18 3.13
N TYR A 86 -0.04 -2.86 3.07
CA TYR A 86 0.65 -1.93 3.97
C TYR A 86 -0.41 -1.07 4.67
N ARG A 87 -0.30 -0.90 5.99
CA ARG A 87 -1.27 -0.14 6.77
C ARG A 87 -0.55 0.71 7.80
N PHE A 88 -1.00 1.95 7.95
CA PHE A 88 -0.56 2.85 9.01
C PHE A 88 -1.69 3.81 9.38
N PHE A 89 -1.50 4.53 10.47
CA PHE A 89 -2.40 5.58 10.92
C PHE A 89 -1.71 6.94 10.86
N LYS A 90 -2.46 7.96 10.43
CA LYS A 90 -1.97 9.33 10.27
C LYS A 90 -2.71 10.27 11.21
N ARG A 91 -1.97 11.00 12.04
CA ARG A 91 -2.50 12.10 12.86
C ARG A 91 -2.54 13.40 12.05
N ARG A 92 -3.38 14.35 12.48
CA ARG A 92 -3.46 15.69 11.86
C ARG A 92 -2.18 16.51 11.94
N ASP A 93 -1.32 16.24 12.93
CA ASP A 93 0.01 16.86 13.05
C ASP A 93 1.05 16.27 12.08
N GLY A 94 0.64 15.31 11.24
CA GLY A 94 1.50 14.64 10.26
C GLY A 94 2.22 13.40 10.77
N SER A 95 2.17 13.11 12.08
CA SER A 95 2.83 11.94 12.66
C SER A 95 2.15 10.62 12.26
N VAL A 96 2.96 9.57 12.14
CA VAL A 96 2.55 8.21 11.75
C VAL A 96 2.68 7.25 12.94
N TYR A 97 1.77 6.28 13.04
CA TYR A 97 1.88 5.13 13.94
C TYR A 97 1.25 3.88 13.29
N TYR A 98 1.50 2.70 13.87
CA TYR A 98 1.13 1.40 13.29
C TYR A 98 0.18 0.62 14.17
#